data_AF-A0AAN6QKY7-F1
#
_entry.id   AF-A0AAN6QKY7-F1
#
_cell.length_a   1.000
_cell.length_b   1.000
_cell.length_c   1.000
_cell.angle_alpha   90.00
_cell.angle_beta   90.00
_cell.angle_gamma   90.00
#
_symmetry.space_group_name_H-M   'P 1'
#
loop_
_entity.id
_entity.type
_entity.pdbx_description
1 polymer ?
#
loop_
_entity_poly.entity_id
_entity_poly.type
_entity_poly.pdbx_seq_one_letter_code
_entity_poly.pdbx_strand_id
1 'polypeptide(L)'
;MAAPPPTNPLFAPIAKHRITPTNPLNEKFSAALDVDRCAALHNTLMLYGWIASGLPLSTLKKASWWSRHGSQSLLKILRPELVRFLGKIFDVEGHCFFYHLRGLARPGEMMMLGEVLEDEELGRGLGKGEGVGEEGGKWRFVVLYATPVALVSHPAGLV
;
A
#
# COMPACT_ATOMS: atom_id res chain seq x y z
N MET A 1 32.06 -0.28 21.41
CA MET A 1 31.14 -1.07 20.55
C MET A 1 29.79 -1.12 21.24
N ALA A 2 28.77 -0.48 20.69
CA ALA A 2 27.41 -0.61 21.20
C ALA A 2 26.84 -1.96 20.77
N ALA A 3 26.20 -2.69 21.69
CA ALA A 3 25.50 -3.92 21.36
C ALA A 3 24.40 -3.64 20.32
N PRO A 4 24.20 -4.52 19.33
CA PRO A 4 23.08 -4.37 18.41
C PRO A 4 21.78 -4.32 19.23
N PRO A 5 20.86 -3.38 18.92
CA PRO A 5 19.59 -3.30 19.65
C PRO A 5 18.88 -4.65 19.56
N PRO A 6 18.15 -5.06 20.62
CA PRO A 6 17.45 -6.34 20.63
C PRO A 6 16.56 -6.44 19.40
N THR A 7 16.90 -7.36 18.50
CA THR A 7 16.13 -7.63 17.30
C THR A 7 14.84 -8.29 17.75
N ASN A 8 13.76 -7.52 17.79
CA ASN A 8 12.43 -8.10 17.97
C ASN A 8 12.25 -9.15 16.84
N PRO A 9 12.06 -10.45 17.19
CA PRO A 9 12.10 -11.56 16.24
C PRO A 9 11.08 -11.41 15.12
N LEU A 10 10.03 -10.61 15.35
CA LEU A 10 9.04 -10.25 14.34
C LEU A 10 9.63 -9.51 13.14
N PHE A 11 10.68 -8.72 13.35
CA PHE A 11 11.33 -7.94 12.29
C PHE A 11 12.55 -8.64 11.69
N ALA A 12 12.94 -9.82 12.19
CA ALA A 12 14.02 -10.60 11.60
C ALA A 12 13.74 -10.97 10.12
N PRO A 13 12.52 -11.40 9.73
CA PRO A 13 12.22 -11.76 8.33
C PRO A 13 12.32 -10.59 7.35
N ILE A 14 12.08 -9.36 7.80
CA ILE A 14 12.14 -8.15 6.95
C ILE A 14 13.55 -7.54 6.90
N ALA A 15 14.49 -7.96 7.75
CA ALA A 15 15.83 -7.37 7.80
C ALA A 15 16.53 -7.37 6.42
N LYS A 16 16.36 -8.45 5.64
CA LYS A 16 16.89 -8.57 4.27
C LYS A 16 16.28 -7.61 3.24
N HIS A 17 15.12 -7.02 3.54
CA HIS A 17 14.42 -6.08 2.67
C HIS A 17 14.69 -4.61 3.04
N ARG A 18 15.43 -4.35 4.14
CA ARG A 18 15.77 -2.98 4.55
C ARG A 18 16.76 -2.35 3.59
N ILE A 19 16.53 -1.08 3.28
CA ILE A 19 17.43 -0.30 2.46
C ILE A 19 18.62 0.11 3.32
N THR A 20 19.81 -0.31 2.91
CA THR A 20 21.08 0.00 3.56
C THR A 20 22.13 0.27 2.49
N PRO A 21 23.31 0.83 2.83
CA PRO A 21 24.41 0.95 1.87
C PRO A 21 24.82 -0.40 1.24
N THR A 22 24.64 -1.50 1.97
CA THR A 22 24.93 -2.88 1.52
C THR A 22 23.74 -3.59 0.86
N ASN A 23 22.56 -2.97 0.88
CA ASN A 23 21.33 -3.45 0.22
C ASN A 23 20.56 -2.23 -0.32
N PRO A 24 21.08 -1.55 -1.35
CA PRO A 24 20.53 -0.29 -1.83
C PRO A 24 19.15 -0.48 -2.47
N LEU A 25 18.53 0.64 -2.87
CA LEU A 25 17.39 0.61 -3.78
C LEU A 25 17.78 -0.16 -5.04
N ASN A 26 16.90 -1.05 -5.50
CA ASN A 26 17.12 -1.72 -6.76
C ASN A 26 16.71 -0.75 -7.89
N GLU A 27 17.68 -0.33 -8.70
CA GLU A 27 17.49 0.64 -9.78
C GLU A 27 16.43 0.21 -10.80
N LYS A 28 16.19 -1.10 -10.94
CA LYS A 28 15.10 -1.67 -11.76
C LYS A 28 13.71 -1.16 -11.34
N PHE A 29 13.55 -0.74 -10.08
CA PHE A 29 12.30 -0.20 -9.53
C PHE A 29 12.36 1.31 -9.31
N SER A 30 13.32 2.03 -9.90
CA SER A 30 13.43 3.50 -9.75
C SER A 30 12.16 4.27 -10.15
N ALA A 31 11.38 3.73 -11.09
CA ALA A 31 10.07 4.26 -11.51
C ALA A 31 8.89 3.31 -11.21
N ALA A 32 9.10 2.28 -10.37
CA ALA A 32 8.11 1.23 -10.14
C ALA A 32 8.09 0.74 -8.68
N LEU A 33 7.04 -0.01 -8.32
CA LEU A 33 6.91 -0.58 -6.99
C LEU A 33 7.85 -1.78 -6.83
N ASP A 34 8.76 -1.75 -5.84
CA ASP A 34 9.45 -2.96 -5.37
C ASP A 34 8.45 -3.82 -4.56
N VAL A 35 7.67 -4.61 -5.30
CA VAL A 35 6.56 -5.41 -4.79
C VAL A 35 6.96 -6.25 -3.58
N ASP A 36 8.14 -6.88 -3.62
CA ASP A 36 8.57 -7.81 -2.59
C ASP A 36 8.99 -7.08 -1.32
N ARG A 37 9.73 -5.97 -1.42
CA ARG A 37 10.10 -5.16 -0.26
C ARG A 37 8.87 -4.50 0.37
N CYS A 38 8.00 -3.91 -0.44
CA CYS A 38 6.79 -3.24 0.04
C CYS A 38 5.83 -4.24 0.68
N ALA A 39 5.61 -5.42 0.09
CA ALA A 39 4.70 -6.41 0.67
C ALA A 39 5.25 -7.00 1.98
N ALA A 40 6.57 -7.23 2.06
CA ALA A 40 7.21 -7.66 3.29
C ALA A 40 7.01 -6.61 4.40
N LEU A 41 7.18 -5.32 4.09
CA LEU A 41 6.95 -4.22 5.03
C LEU A 41 5.51 -4.17 5.53
N HIS A 42 4.55 -4.15 4.62
CA HIS A 42 3.14 -4.13 4.96
C HIS A 42 2.78 -5.29 5.90
N ASN A 43 3.15 -6.52 5.53
CA ASN A 43 2.83 -7.71 6.31
C ASN A 43 3.49 -7.70 7.70
N THR A 44 4.73 -7.20 7.81
CA THR A 44 5.39 -7.06 9.11
C THR A 44 4.69 -6.02 9.98
N LEU A 45 4.31 -4.86 9.42
CA LEU A 45 3.55 -3.84 10.15
C LEU A 45 2.19 -4.38 10.61
N MET A 46 1.53 -5.18 9.78
CA MET A 46 0.27 -5.83 10.14
C MET A 46 0.41 -6.81 11.31
N LEU A 47 1.40 -7.69 11.24
CA LEU A 47 1.67 -8.62 12.33
C LEU A 47 2.06 -7.88 13.60
N TYR A 48 2.86 -6.81 13.49
CA TYR A 48 3.26 -6.00 14.64
C TYR A 48 2.06 -5.34 15.30
N GLY A 49 1.22 -4.66 14.52
CA GLY A 49 0.01 -4.03 15.03
C GLY A 49 -0.94 -5.05 15.67
N TRP A 50 -1.08 -6.24 15.08
CA TRP A 50 -1.93 -7.31 15.65
C TRP A 50 -1.43 -7.76 17.03
N ILE A 51 -0.15 -8.07 17.14
CA ILE A 51 0.48 -8.51 18.39
C ILE A 51 0.44 -7.39 19.44
N ALA A 52 0.76 -6.16 19.04
CA ALA A 52 0.75 -4.99 19.92
C ALA A 52 -0.65 -4.67 20.48
N SER A 53 -1.71 -5.01 19.74
CA SER A 53 -3.11 -4.94 20.21
C SER A 53 -3.50 -6.06 21.17
N GLY A 54 -2.56 -6.93 21.58
CA GLY A 54 -2.81 -8.04 22.50
C GLY A 54 -3.57 -9.23 21.87
N LEU A 55 -3.70 -9.25 20.54
CA LEU A 55 -4.43 -10.31 19.84
C LEU A 55 -3.51 -11.51 19.53
N PRO A 56 -3.94 -12.75 19.78
CA PRO A 56 -3.15 -13.94 19.46
C PRO A 56 -2.93 -14.09 17.95
N LEU A 57 -1.72 -14.48 17.52
CA LEU A 57 -1.46 -14.74 16.09
C LEU A 57 -2.29 -15.90 15.51
N SER A 58 -2.75 -16.83 16.35
CA SER A 58 -3.60 -17.95 15.95
C SER A 58 -4.99 -17.52 15.49
N THR A 59 -5.47 -16.34 15.91
CA THR A 59 -6.77 -15.80 15.49
C THR A 59 -6.69 -14.92 14.25
N LEU A 60 -5.48 -14.61 13.78
CA LEU A 60 -5.27 -13.81 12.59
C LEU A 60 -5.64 -14.61 11.32
N LYS A 61 -6.70 -14.18 10.62
CA LYS A 61 -7.07 -14.71 9.31
C LYS A 61 -6.14 -14.17 8.23
N LYS A 62 -5.11 -14.94 7.88
CA LYS A 62 -4.16 -14.63 6.81
C LYS A 62 -4.81 -14.84 5.44
N ALA A 63 -5.58 -13.86 4.99
CA ALA A 63 -6.07 -13.79 3.62
C ALA A 63 -5.46 -12.57 2.94
N SER A 64 -5.12 -12.69 1.65
CA SER A 64 -4.61 -11.54 0.92
C SER A 64 -5.73 -10.59 0.55
N TRP A 65 -5.39 -9.31 0.33
CA TRP A 65 -6.36 -8.35 -0.19
C TRP A 65 -7.00 -8.88 -1.48
N TRP A 66 -6.19 -9.41 -2.40
CA TRP A 66 -6.70 -9.92 -3.67
C TRP A 66 -7.65 -11.11 -3.51
N SER A 67 -7.38 -12.02 -2.55
CA SER A 67 -8.29 -13.15 -2.30
C SER A 67 -9.69 -12.73 -1.82
N ARG A 68 -9.80 -11.56 -1.18
CA ARG A 68 -11.07 -11.04 -0.65
C ARG A 68 -11.80 -10.14 -1.64
N HIS A 69 -11.05 -9.31 -2.36
CA HIS A 69 -11.59 -8.18 -3.11
C HIS A 69 -11.27 -8.23 -4.61
N GLY A 70 -10.35 -9.09 -5.02
CA GLY A 70 -9.88 -9.20 -6.40
C GLY A 70 -11.00 -9.59 -7.35
N SER A 71 -10.97 -9.03 -8.57
CA SER A 71 -11.97 -9.30 -9.60
C SER A 71 -11.38 -9.09 -11.00
N GLN A 72 -12.06 -9.66 -12.01
CA GLN A 72 -11.67 -9.49 -13.41
C GLN A 72 -11.79 -8.04 -13.89
N SER A 73 -12.69 -7.25 -13.31
CA SER A 73 -12.80 -5.82 -13.60
C SER A 73 -11.58 -5.04 -13.09
N LEU A 74 -11.10 -5.35 -11.88
CA LEU A 74 -9.89 -4.71 -11.34
C LEU A 74 -8.63 -5.01 -12.15
N LEU A 75 -8.51 -6.21 -12.74
CA LEU A 75 -7.38 -6.54 -13.62
C LEU A 75 -7.29 -5.65 -14.87
N LYS A 76 -8.42 -5.09 -15.33
CA LYS A 76 -8.45 -4.19 -16.50
C LYS A 76 -7.97 -2.78 -16.16
N ILE A 77 -7.89 -2.44 -14.88
CA ILE A 77 -7.68 -1.06 -14.42
C ILE A 77 -6.36 -0.92 -13.65
N LEU A 78 -6.01 -1.93 -12.84
CA LEU A 78 -4.83 -1.89 -12.00
C LEU A 78 -3.58 -2.33 -12.77
N ARG A 79 -2.46 -1.65 -12.51
CA ARG A 79 -1.16 -2.06 -13.05
C ARG A 79 -0.78 -3.46 -12.55
N PRO A 80 -0.10 -4.28 -13.37
CA PRO A 80 0.27 -5.65 -12.98
C PRO A 80 1.08 -5.73 -11.67
N GLU A 81 1.96 -4.77 -11.41
CA GLU A 81 2.76 -4.70 -10.18
C GLU A 81 1.89 -4.49 -8.94
N LEU A 82 0.86 -3.66 -9.06
CA LEU A 82 -0.08 -3.42 -7.96
C LEU A 82 -0.93 -4.66 -7.70
N VAL A 83 -1.39 -5.35 -8.74
CA VAL A 83 -2.09 -6.65 -8.60
C VAL A 83 -1.21 -7.66 -7.86
N ARG A 84 0.08 -7.77 -8.25
CA ARG A 84 1.05 -8.66 -7.58
C ARG A 84 1.26 -8.28 -6.12
N PHE A 85 1.29 -6.98 -5.80
CA PHE A 85 1.40 -6.49 -4.43
C PHE A 85 0.16 -6.82 -3.60
N LEU A 86 -1.05 -6.52 -4.11
CA LEU A 86 -2.33 -6.84 -3.48
C LEU A 86 -2.54 -8.34 -3.27
N GLY A 87 -1.93 -9.18 -4.13
CA GLY A 87 -1.91 -10.62 -3.99
C GLY A 87 -1.02 -11.14 -2.85
N LYS A 88 -0.05 -10.34 -2.39
CA LYS A 88 0.93 -10.72 -1.35
C LYS A 88 0.62 -10.15 0.04
N ILE A 89 -0.05 -9.01 0.11
CA ILE A 89 -0.30 -8.35 1.39
C ILE A 89 -1.49 -8.94 2.12
N PHE A 90 -1.40 -9.00 3.45
CA PHE A 90 -2.50 -9.36 4.31
C PHE A 90 -3.53 -8.25 4.35
N ASP A 91 -4.79 -8.61 4.12
CA ASP A 91 -5.90 -7.75 4.51
C ASP A 91 -6.38 -8.23 5.87
N VAL A 92 -6.54 -7.35 6.84
CA VAL A 92 -6.97 -7.70 8.20
C VAL A 92 -8.15 -6.80 8.54
N GLU A 93 -9.34 -7.41 8.59
CA GLU A 93 -10.57 -6.66 8.78
C GLU A 93 -10.58 -5.97 10.15
N GLY A 94 -10.97 -4.70 10.18
CA GLY A 94 -11.03 -3.90 11.40
C GLY A 94 -9.67 -3.46 11.95
N HIS A 95 -8.55 -3.82 11.32
CA HIS A 95 -7.24 -3.36 11.75
C HIS A 95 -7.02 -1.89 11.37
N CYS A 96 -6.38 -1.15 12.28
CA CYS A 96 -5.92 0.22 12.05
C CYS A 96 -4.41 0.27 12.28
N PHE A 97 -3.66 0.81 11.30
CA PHE A 97 -2.22 1.00 11.43
C PHE A 97 -1.88 2.08 12.46
N PHE A 98 -2.73 3.11 12.51
CA PHE A 98 -2.61 4.24 13.43
C PHE A 98 -4.02 4.77 13.74
N TYR A 99 -4.15 5.65 14.74
CA TYR A 99 -5.44 6.17 15.24
C TYR A 99 -6.41 6.66 14.13
N HIS A 100 -5.88 7.07 12.98
CA HIS A 100 -6.62 7.61 11.85
C HIS A 100 -6.38 6.86 10.52
N LEU A 101 -5.54 5.83 10.50
CA LEU A 101 -5.32 5.01 9.31
C LEU A 101 -6.02 3.67 9.52
N ARG A 102 -7.22 3.58 8.95
CA ARG A 102 -7.92 2.31 8.78
C ARG A 102 -7.09 1.44 7.83
N GLY A 103 -7.29 0.13 7.84
CA GLY A 103 -6.59 -0.81 6.98
C GLY A 103 -6.72 -0.54 5.47
N LEU A 104 -6.52 -1.55 4.65
CA LEU A 104 -6.54 -1.39 3.20
C LEU A 104 -7.91 -0.90 2.69
N ALA A 105 -7.90 -0.02 1.70
CA ALA A 105 -9.10 0.46 1.03
C ALA A 105 -9.82 -0.69 0.31
N ARG A 106 -11.16 -0.70 0.37
CA ARG A 106 -11.98 -1.62 -0.43
C ARG A 106 -11.99 -1.19 -1.90
N PRO A 107 -12.37 -2.06 -2.86
CA PRO A 107 -12.38 -1.71 -4.28
C PRO A 107 -13.08 -0.38 -4.61
N GLY A 108 -14.26 -0.11 -4.05
CA GLY A 108 -14.94 1.17 -4.28
C GLY A 108 -14.15 2.38 -3.76
N GLU A 109 -13.56 2.25 -2.57
CA GLU A 109 -12.75 3.31 -1.94
C GLU A 109 -11.43 3.55 -2.67
N MET A 110 -10.81 2.48 -3.16
CA MET A 110 -9.60 2.51 -3.98
C MET A 110 -9.78 3.35 -5.25
N MET A 111 -11.00 3.33 -5.82
CA MET A 111 -11.32 3.99 -7.08
C MET A 111 -11.87 5.42 -6.91
N MET A 112 -12.44 5.77 -5.75
CA MET A 112 -13.06 7.09 -5.53
C MET A 112 -12.10 8.28 -5.75
N LEU A 113 -10.82 8.17 -5.40
CA LEU A 113 -9.86 9.28 -5.57
C LEU A 113 -9.48 9.49 -7.04
N GLY A 114 -9.55 8.41 -7.84
CA GLY A 114 -9.39 8.48 -9.29
C GLY A 114 -10.44 9.38 -9.94
N GLU A 115 -11.67 9.40 -9.41
CA GLU A 115 -12.76 10.27 -9.88
C GLU A 115 -12.58 11.73 -9.41
N VAL A 116 -12.01 11.96 -8.23
CA VAL A 116 -11.81 13.29 -7.63
C VAL A 116 -10.67 14.07 -8.28
N LEU A 117 -9.53 13.43 -8.57
CA LEU A 117 -8.41 14.10 -9.24
C LEU A 117 -8.70 14.41 -10.71
N GLU A 118 -9.76 13.82 -11.28
CA GLU A 118 -10.24 14.25 -12.59
C GLU A 118 -10.82 15.68 -12.57
N ASP A 119 -11.29 16.16 -11.41
CA ASP A 119 -12.07 17.41 -11.28
C ASP A 119 -11.27 18.63 -10.77
N GLU A 120 -10.24 18.46 -9.92
CA GLU A 120 -9.53 19.63 -9.33
C GLU A 120 -8.12 19.92 -9.88
N GLU A 121 -7.31 18.93 -10.24
CA GLU A 121 -5.91 19.16 -10.67
C GLU A 121 -5.74 19.43 -12.17
N LEU A 122 -6.69 19.01 -13.02
CA LEU A 122 -6.61 19.23 -14.47
C LEU A 122 -7.09 20.63 -14.90
N GLY A 123 -7.76 21.38 -14.02
CA GLY A 123 -8.19 22.75 -14.29
C GLY A 123 -7.13 23.81 -14.00
N ARG A 124 -6.09 23.51 -13.21
CA ARG A 124 -5.08 24.49 -12.78
C ARG A 124 -3.67 23.90 -12.72
N GLY A 125 -2.96 23.96 -13.85
CA GLY A 125 -1.55 24.38 -13.79
C GLY A 125 -0.45 23.32 -13.82
N LEU A 126 -0.67 22.12 -14.35
CA LEU A 126 0.46 21.36 -14.90
C LEU A 126 0.74 21.85 -16.31
N GLY A 127 1.64 22.84 -16.40
CA GLY A 127 2.28 23.20 -17.66
C GLY A 127 2.86 21.95 -18.32
N LYS A 128 2.78 21.91 -19.66
CA LYS A 128 3.36 20.90 -20.55
C LYS A 128 4.69 20.36 -19.99
N GLY A 129 4.62 19.26 -19.25
CA GLY A 129 5.75 18.52 -18.70
C GLY A 129 5.51 17.07 -19.07
N GLU A 130 6.40 16.55 -19.89
CA GLU A 130 6.32 15.27 -20.57
C GLU A 130 6.05 14.12 -19.59
N GLY A 131 4.91 13.46 -19.81
CA GLY A 131 4.51 12.23 -19.13
C GLY A 131 3.59 11.44 -20.05
N VAL A 132 3.99 11.33 -21.32
CA VAL A 132 3.31 10.56 -22.35
C VAL A 132 3.46 9.07 -21.98
N GLY A 133 2.43 8.50 -21.36
CA GLY A 133 2.25 7.05 -21.42
C GLY A 133 2.11 6.65 -22.89
N GLU A 134 2.73 5.54 -23.30
CA GLU A 134 2.81 5.10 -24.70
C GLU A 134 1.46 4.90 -25.42
N GLU A 135 0.32 5.04 -24.76
CA GLU A 135 -0.99 5.24 -25.40
C GLU A 135 -1.87 6.18 -24.58
N GLY A 136 -1.67 7.51 -24.68
CA GLY A 136 -2.70 8.55 -24.46
C GLY A 136 -3.54 8.53 -23.16
N GLY A 137 -3.20 7.70 -22.18
CA GLY A 137 -4.02 7.42 -21.00
C GLY A 137 -3.66 8.34 -19.84
N LYS A 138 -4.65 9.13 -19.39
CA LYS A 138 -4.61 9.89 -18.14
C LYS A 138 -4.26 8.94 -16.98
N TRP A 139 -3.20 9.27 -16.24
CA TRP A 139 -2.80 8.51 -15.05
C TRP A 139 -3.92 8.56 -14.01
N ARG A 140 -4.38 7.39 -13.56
CA ARG A 140 -5.34 7.29 -12.45
C ARG A 140 -4.60 6.90 -11.19
N PHE A 141 -4.77 7.70 -10.15
CA PHE A 141 -4.30 7.40 -8.81
C PHE A 141 -5.29 6.46 -8.12
N VAL A 142 -4.77 5.65 -7.20
CA VAL A 142 -5.55 4.71 -6.41
C VAL A 142 -5.28 4.93 -4.93
N VAL A 143 -6.31 4.72 -4.11
CA VAL A 143 -6.15 4.74 -2.65
C VAL A 143 -5.78 3.35 -2.18
N LEU A 144 -4.64 3.24 -1.49
CA LEU A 144 -4.25 1.95 -0.92
C LEU A 144 -4.67 1.81 0.54
N TYR A 145 -4.55 2.87 1.35
CA TYR A 145 -4.86 2.84 2.78
C TYR A 145 -6.03 3.77 3.09
N ALA A 146 -7.04 3.26 3.79
CA ALA A 146 -8.24 4.04 4.10
C ALA A 146 -8.07 4.90 5.36
N THR A 147 -8.85 5.98 5.44
CA THR A 147 -8.93 6.87 6.61
C THR A 147 -10.40 7.10 6.97
N PRO A 148 -10.77 7.36 8.24
CA PRO A 148 -12.13 7.75 8.57
C PRO A 148 -12.53 9.06 7.88
N VAL A 149 -13.70 9.07 7.23
CA VAL A 149 -14.26 10.24 6.52
C VAL A 149 -14.34 11.49 7.41
N ALA A 150 -14.53 11.31 8.73
CA ALA A 150 -14.63 12.41 9.69
C ALA A 150 -13.30 13.16 9.94
N LEU A 151 -12.16 12.59 9.54
CA LEU A 151 -10.83 13.09 9.88
C LEU A 151 -10.07 13.68 8.69
N VAL A 152 -10.72 13.72 7.53
CA VAL A 152 -10.16 14.22 6.29
C VAL A 152 -11.24 14.97 5.55
N SER A 153 -10.86 16.06 4.86
CA SER A 153 -11.75 16.74 3.91
C SER A 153 -12.13 15.84 2.73
N HIS A 154 -11.40 14.73 2.52
CA HIS A 154 -11.58 13.80 1.42
C HIS A 154 -11.49 12.34 1.91
N PRO A 155 -12.49 11.47 1.68
CA PRO A 155 -12.62 10.12 2.29
C PRO A 155 -11.53 9.12 1.88
N ALA A 156 -10.53 9.57 1.14
CA ALA A 156 -9.75 8.79 0.22
C ALA A 156 -8.32 8.51 0.73
N GLY A 157 -8.03 8.70 2.02
CA GLY A 157 -6.84 8.08 2.63
C GLY A 157 -5.49 8.63 2.17
N LEU A 158 -4.42 7.87 2.41
CA LEU A 158 -3.07 8.19 1.92
C LEU A 158 -2.88 7.56 0.52
N VAL A 159 -2.51 8.40 -0.46
CA VAL A 159 -2.10 8.03 -1.82
C VAL A 159 -0.74 7.33 -1.80
#